data_AF-A0A946MK79-F1
#
_entry.id   AF-A0A946MK79-F1
#
_cell.length_a   1.000
_cell.length_b   1.000
_cell.length_c   1.000
_cell.angle_alpha   90.00
_cell.angle_beta   90.00
_cell.angle_gamma   90.00
#
_symmetry.space_group_name_H-M   'P 1'
#
loop_
_entity.id
_entity.type
_entity.pdbx_description
1 polymer ?
#
loop_
_entity_poly.entity_id
_entity_poly.type
_entity_poly.pdbx_seq_one_letter_code
_entity_poly.pdbx_strand_id
1 'polypeptide(L)'
;MFCFQCQEAAKGQGCTIKGMCGKENDTSDLQDLLIYNLKGIAVIADKAKAAGVEVSDAAGKFIAQGLFTTITNTNFNDENLINWINRAQTLKKELFESAKDKIGSDLHESATWYSNDVSQFSSKAQTVGVLATENEDVRSLRELLILGLKGIAAYADHAAVLGVTRDEIWDFFYKGLASTTQDLSVDDMVGMVLKAGEVTVTTMAALDEANTTAYGNPELTEVNIGVGSNPGILISGHDLKDMEELLKQTEGSGVDIYTHGEMLPA
;
A
#
# COMPACT_ATOMS: atom_id res chain seq x y z
N MET A 1 11.24 15.63 4.70
CA MET A 1 10.60 14.47 5.35
C MET A 1 10.00 14.78 6.72
N PHE A 2 8.86 14.15 6.99
CA PHE A 2 8.37 13.84 8.32
C PHE A 2 7.71 12.45 8.26
N CYS A 3 8.25 11.47 8.98
CA CYS A 3 7.73 10.10 8.93
C CYS A 3 7.69 9.48 10.33
N PHE A 4 6.51 9.02 10.74
CA PHE A 4 6.24 8.46 12.08
C PHE A 4 5.53 7.09 12.05
N GLN A 5 5.52 6.42 10.89
CA GLN A 5 4.66 5.26 10.67
C GLN A 5 5.09 3.97 11.38
N CYS A 6 6.33 3.89 11.87
CA CYS A 6 6.84 2.70 12.53
C CYS A 6 7.14 2.97 14.02
N GLN A 7 7.15 1.90 14.80
CA GLN A 7 7.38 1.94 16.24
C GLN A 7 8.73 2.58 16.60
N GLU A 8 9.73 2.45 15.73
CA GLU A 8 11.09 2.97 15.93
C GLU A 8 11.26 4.45 15.51
N ALA A 9 10.18 5.17 15.21
CA ALA A 9 10.25 6.58 14.84
C ALA A 9 11.06 7.39 15.87
N ALA A 10 11.90 8.32 15.39
CA ALA A 10 12.82 9.04 16.24
C ALA A 10 12.11 9.72 17.41
N LYS A 11 12.62 9.49 18.63
CA LYS A 11 12.06 9.98 19.91
C LYS A 11 10.61 9.54 20.19
N GLY A 12 10.09 8.53 19.49
CA GLY A 12 8.67 8.17 19.54
C GLY A 12 7.74 9.26 19.00
N GLN A 13 8.25 10.16 18.15
CA GLN A 13 7.50 11.31 17.62
C GLN A 13 7.49 11.33 16.09
N GLY A 14 8.66 11.23 15.46
CA GLY A 14 8.78 11.32 14.00
C GLY A 14 10.22 11.55 13.55
N CYS A 15 10.57 10.94 12.42
CA CYS A 15 11.87 11.14 11.77
C CYS A 15 11.81 12.39 10.88
N THR A 16 12.74 13.34 11.07
CA THR A 16 12.71 14.66 10.42
C THR A 16 13.94 15.00 9.57
N ILE A 17 14.97 14.15 9.59
CA ILE A 17 16.21 14.34 8.81
C ILE A 17 16.48 13.09 7.97
N LYS A 18 16.54 11.93 8.64
CA LYS A 18 16.67 10.60 8.06
C LYS A 18 15.86 9.63 8.92
N GLY A 19 15.25 8.63 8.30
CA GLY A 19 14.52 7.57 9.00
C GLY A 19 15.46 6.72 9.87
N MET A 20 15.00 6.32 11.05
CA MET A 20 15.73 5.34 11.89
C MET A 20 15.93 4.00 11.15
N CYS A 21 14.99 3.65 10.26
CA CYS A 21 15.07 2.51 9.35
C CYS A 21 16.04 2.70 8.17
N GLY A 22 16.78 3.82 8.10
CA GLY A 22 17.71 4.14 7.02
C GLY A 22 17.09 4.89 5.83
N LYS A 23 15.77 5.13 5.80
CA LYS A 23 15.09 5.85 4.71
C LYS A 23 15.60 7.28 4.60
N GLU A 24 16.16 7.63 3.43
CA GLU A 24 16.65 8.99 3.16
C GLU A 24 15.50 9.99 2.98
N ASN A 25 15.81 11.28 3.09
CA ASN A 25 14.82 12.35 2.97
C ASN A 25 14.08 12.28 1.63
N ASP A 26 14.82 12.13 0.53
CA ASP A 26 14.27 12.15 -0.83
C ASP A 26 13.35 10.95 -1.08
N THR A 27 13.74 9.76 -0.62
CA THR A 27 12.89 8.57 -0.62
C THR A 27 11.61 8.77 0.18
N SER A 28 11.68 9.41 1.36
CA SER A 28 10.49 9.70 2.16
C SER A 28 9.55 10.68 1.45
N ASP A 29 10.11 11.74 0.87
CA ASP A 29 9.34 12.76 0.15
C ASP A 29 8.67 12.14 -1.10
N LEU A 30 9.35 11.22 -1.82
CA LEU A 30 8.75 10.48 -2.94
C LEU A 30 7.61 9.54 -2.49
N GLN A 31 7.72 8.88 -1.34
CA GLN A 31 6.63 8.07 -0.79
C GLN A 31 5.41 8.94 -0.42
N ASP A 32 5.62 10.14 0.13
CA ASP A 32 4.54 11.10 0.41
C ASP A 32 3.86 11.53 -0.90
N LEU A 33 4.62 11.84 -1.95
CA LEU A 33 4.07 12.21 -3.25
C LEU A 33 3.34 11.06 -3.95
N LEU A 34 3.80 9.82 -3.78
CA LEU A 34 3.09 8.64 -4.26
C LEU A 34 1.72 8.54 -3.58
N ILE A 35 1.68 8.57 -2.24
CA ILE A 35 0.42 8.52 -1.48
C ILE A 35 -0.51 9.66 -1.89
N TYR A 36 0.02 10.87 -2.10
CA TYR A 36 -0.75 12.00 -2.60
C TYR A 36 -1.40 11.70 -3.97
N ASN A 37 -0.69 11.07 -4.91
CA ASN A 37 -1.27 10.66 -6.19
C ASN A 37 -2.30 9.52 -6.05
N LEU A 38 -2.09 8.58 -5.12
CA LEU A 38 -3.07 7.53 -4.80
C LEU A 38 -4.36 8.12 -4.22
N LYS A 39 -4.27 9.14 -3.34
CA LYS A 39 -5.44 9.93 -2.90
C LYS A 39 -6.17 10.56 -4.08
N GLY A 40 -5.43 11.04 -5.10
CA GLY A 40 -6.02 11.57 -6.33
C GLY A 40 -6.82 10.55 -7.14
N ILE A 41 -6.29 9.34 -7.32
CA ILE A 41 -7.01 8.23 -7.95
C ILE A 41 -8.28 7.91 -7.15
N ALA A 42 -8.16 7.80 -5.84
CA ALA A 42 -9.26 7.49 -4.94
C ALA A 42 -10.39 8.53 -4.98
N VAL A 43 -10.07 9.82 -4.99
CA VAL A 43 -11.06 10.91 -5.13
C VAL A 43 -11.88 10.78 -6.42
N ILE A 44 -11.22 10.45 -7.54
CA ILE A 44 -11.90 10.29 -8.83
C ILE A 44 -12.72 9.00 -8.82
N ALA A 45 -12.16 7.88 -8.34
CA ALA A 45 -12.83 6.59 -8.26
C ALA A 45 -14.09 6.63 -7.40
N ASP A 46 -14.00 7.23 -6.21
CA ASP A 46 -15.13 7.35 -5.28
C ASP A 46 -16.29 8.16 -5.89
N LYS A 47 -15.98 9.32 -6.49
CA LYS A 47 -16.97 10.13 -7.21
C LYS A 47 -17.54 9.41 -8.44
N ALA A 48 -16.70 8.71 -9.21
CA ALA A 48 -17.12 7.95 -10.37
C ALA A 48 -18.13 6.87 -9.98
N LYS A 49 -17.82 6.07 -8.93
CA LYS A 49 -18.75 5.07 -8.40
C LYS A 49 -20.03 5.69 -7.87
N ALA A 50 -19.96 6.80 -7.14
CA ALA A 50 -21.14 7.53 -6.67
C ALA A 50 -22.05 8.02 -7.81
N ALA A 51 -21.46 8.33 -8.98
CA ALA A 51 -22.16 8.73 -10.19
C ALA A 51 -22.58 7.54 -11.11
N GLY A 52 -22.45 6.31 -10.63
CA GLY A 52 -22.78 5.10 -11.39
C GLY A 52 -21.87 4.85 -12.60
N VAL A 53 -20.63 5.32 -12.54
CA VAL A 53 -19.57 4.97 -13.49
C VAL A 53 -18.85 3.75 -12.96
N GLU A 54 -18.66 2.75 -13.83
CA GLU A 54 -17.90 1.56 -13.50
C GLU A 54 -16.42 1.92 -13.35
N VAL A 55 -15.82 1.47 -12.24
CA VAL A 55 -14.39 1.62 -11.96
C VAL A 55 -13.81 0.23 -11.89
N SER A 56 -12.84 -0.06 -12.76
CA SER A 56 -12.19 -1.36 -12.80
C SER A 56 -11.44 -1.68 -11.51
N ASP A 57 -11.47 -2.93 -11.07
CA ASP A 57 -10.66 -3.47 -9.96
C ASP A 57 -9.16 -3.22 -10.13
N ALA A 58 -8.69 -3.05 -11.37
CA ALA A 58 -7.31 -2.71 -11.66
C ALA A 58 -6.87 -1.42 -10.94
N ALA A 59 -7.78 -0.45 -10.75
CA ALA A 59 -7.47 0.76 -10.01
C ALA A 59 -7.29 0.48 -8.50
N GLY A 60 -8.14 -0.37 -7.91
CA GLY A 60 -8.05 -0.78 -6.52
C GLY A 60 -6.79 -1.58 -6.24
N LYS A 61 -6.47 -2.54 -7.12
CA LYS A 61 -5.22 -3.30 -7.06
C LYS A 61 -3.99 -2.40 -7.21
N PHE A 62 -4.03 -1.43 -8.12
CA PHE A 62 -2.94 -0.47 -8.27
C PHE A 62 -2.73 0.37 -7.00
N ILE A 63 -3.81 0.82 -6.36
CA ILE A 63 -3.74 1.51 -5.07
C ILE A 63 -3.12 0.62 -4.00
N ALA A 64 -3.54 -0.64 -3.90
CA ALA A 64 -3.01 -1.58 -2.92
C ALA A 64 -1.48 -1.74 -3.07
N GLN A 65 -1.01 -2.00 -4.30
CA GLN A 65 0.42 -2.14 -4.58
C GLN A 65 1.21 -0.85 -4.32
N GLY A 66 0.64 0.31 -4.66
CA GLY A 66 1.23 1.61 -4.37
C GLY A 66 1.34 1.88 -2.87
N LEU A 67 0.31 1.56 -2.09
CA LEU A 67 0.33 1.68 -0.62
C LEU A 67 1.36 0.74 0.00
N PHE A 68 1.38 -0.53 -0.42
CA PHE A 68 2.34 -1.54 0.04
C PHE A 68 3.78 -1.08 -0.21
N THR A 69 4.06 -0.51 -1.38
CA THR A 69 5.38 0.06 -1.72
C THR A 69 5.89 1.09 -0.70
N THR A 70 5.01 1.73 0.07
CA THR A 70 5.35 2.74 1.09
C THR A 70 5.38 2.22 2.53
N ILE A 71 5.22 0.91 2.74
CA ILE A 71 5.44 0.28 4.04
C ILE A 71 6.92 0.37 4.43
N THR A 72 7.17 0.38 5.74
CA THR A 72 8.52 0.42 6.30
C THR A 72 9.32 -0.80 5.83
N ASN A 73 10.56 -0.55 5.38
CA ASN A 73 11.48 -1.57 4.86
C ASN A 73 11.05 -2.28 3.57
N THR A 74 10.10 -1.73 2.81
CA THR A 74 9.64 -2.34 1.54
C THR A 74 10.43 -1.84 0.33
N ASN A 75 10.56 -0.52 0.14
CA ASN A 75 11.20 0.03 -1.05
C ASN A 75 11.98 1.31 -0.75
N PHE A 76 13.28 1.29 -1.07
CA PHE A 76 14.23 2.40 -0.90
C PHE A 76 14.79 2.89 -2.26
N ASN A 77 14.23 2.45 -3.38
CA ASN A 77 14.69 2.80 -4.72
C ASN A 77 13.89 3.99 -5.27
N ASP A 78 14.52 5.15 -5.32
CA ASP A 78 13.91 6.40 -5.77
C ASP A 78 13.47 6.35 -7.25
N GLU A 79 14.23 5.71 -8.13
CA GLU A 79 13.85 5.54 -9.55
C GLU A 79 12.56 4.72 -9.67
N ASN A 80 12.41 3.69 -8.85
CA ASN A 80 11.20 2.89 -8.80
C ASN A 80 10.01 3.69 -8.24
N LEU A 81 10.21 4.51 -7.19
CA LEU A 81 9.17 5.39 -6.65
C LEU A 81 8.73 6.45 -7.67
N ILE A 82 9.66 7.04 -8.43
CA ILE A 82 9.36 7.95 -9.54
C ILE A 82 8.50 7.24 -10.60
N ASN A 83 8.82 5.99 -10.93
CA ASN A 83 8.01 5.18 -11.86
C ASN A 83 6.58 4.95 -11.32
N TRP A 84 6.43 4.63 -10.04
CA TRP A 84 5.13 4.51 -9.38
C TRP A 84 4.31 5.80 -9.45
N ILE A 85 4.92 6.95 -9.17
CA ILE A 85 4.26 8.26 -9.27
C ILE A 85 3.79 8.51 -10.71
N ASN A 86 4.63 8.24 -11.71
CA ASN A 86 4.26 8.42 -13.11
C ASN A 86 3.09 7.50 -13.53
N ARG A 87 3.12 6.23 -13.14
CA ARG A 87 2.01 5.29 -13.39
C ARG A 87 0.73 5.73 -12.68
N ALA A 88 0.83 6.23 -11.45
CA ALA A 88 -0.31 6.75 -10.71
C ALA A 88 -0.93 7.96 -11.42
N GLN A 89 -0.10 8.87 -11.94
CA GLN A 89 -0.57 10.01 -12.75
C GLN A 89 -1.27 9.56 -14.04
N THR A 90 -0.75 8.54 -14.74
CA THR A 90 -1.39 7.99 -15.94
C THR A 90 -2.77 7.41 -15.63
N LEU A 91 -2.86 6.52 -14.63
CA LEU A 91 -4.14 5.93 -14.21
C LEU A 91 -5.14 7.00 -13.78
N LYS A 92 -4.67 8.02 -13.05
CA LYS A 92 -5.49 9.16 -12.61
C LYS A 92 -6.09 9.93 -13.80
N LYS A 93 -5.31 10.15 -14.87
CA LYS A 93 -5.79 10.78 -16.11
C LYS A 93 -6.82 9.90 -16.81
N GLU A 94 -6.55 8.61 -16.99
CA GLU A 94 -7.46 7.67 -17.66
C GLU A 94 -8.80 7.60 -16.94
N LEU A 95 -8.76 7.48 -15.61
CA LEU A 95 -9.95 7.44 -14.78
C LEU A 95 -10.72 8.76 -14.83
N PHE A 96 -10.03 9.91 -14.77
CA PHE A 96 -10.67 11.21 -14.93
C PHE A 96 -11.38 11.32 -16.28
N GLU A 97 -10.70 10.98 -17.38
CA GLU A 97 -11.29 11.03 -18.73
C GLU A 97 -12.52 10.14 -18.87
N SER A 98 -12.53 8.97 -18.21
CA SER A 98 -13.69 8.06 -18.22
C SER A 98 -14.91 8.58 -17.46
N ALA A 99 -14.73 9.52 -16.53
CA ALA A 99 -15.75 9.94 -15.58
C ALA A 99 -16.06 11.45 -15.58
N LYS A 100 -15.29 12.27 -16.30
CA LYS A 100 -15.33 13.74 -16.25
C LYS A 100 -16.71 14.36 -16.49
N ASP A 101 -17.53 13.74 -17.35
CA ASP A 101 -18.88 14.23 -17.67
C ASP A 101 -19.89 14.03 -16.53
N LYS A 102 -19.53 13.26 -15.49
CA LYS A 102 -20.41 12.85 -14.40
C LYS A 102 -19.92 13.27 -13.01
N ILE A 103 -18.63 13.47 -12.80
CA ILE A 103 -18.05 13.73 -11.46
C ILE A 103 -17.84 15.21 -11.13
N GLY A 104 -18.06 16.10 -12.10
CA GLY A 104 -17.88 17.55 -11.94
C GLY A 104 -16.42 17.98 -11.82
N SER A 105 -16.20 19.28 -11.56
CA SER A 105 -14.87 19.89 -11.46
C SER A 105 -14.39 20.14 -10.03
N ASP A 106 -15.25 19.95 -9.04
CA ASP A 106 -14.91 20.10 -7.63
C ASP A 106 -14.15 18.87 -7.13
N LEU A 107 -12.84 18.89 -7.34
CA LEU A 107 -11.91 17.82 -7.02
C LEU A 107 -10.75 18.39 -6.19
N HIS A 108 -10.34 17.63 -5.18
CA HIS A 108 -9.14 17.97 -4.40
C HIS A 108 -7.90 18.04 -5.31
N GLU A 109 -6.93 18.89 -4.96
CA GLU A 109 -5.72 19.12 -5.77
C GLU A 109 -4.96 17.81 -6.09
N SER A 110 -5.03 16.79 -5.23
CA SER A 110 -4.44 15.48 -5.51
C SER A 110 -4.96 14.83 -6.79
N ALA A 111 -6.22 15.08 -7.16
CA ALA A 111 -6.86 14.58 -8.37
C ALA A 111 -6.46 15.36 -9.64
N THR A 112 -6.04 16.62 -9.48
CA THR A 112 -5.82 17.56 -10.59
C THR A 112 -4.36 17.97 -10.79
N TRP A 113 -3.49 17.72 -9.80
CA TRP A 113 -2.05 17.97 -9.92
C TRP A 113 -1.38 16.90 -10.79
N TYR A 114 -0.59 17.36 -11.76
CA TYR A 114 0.25 16.52 -12.60
C TYR A 114 1.58 17.22 -12.86
N SER A 115 2.66 16.45 -12.99
CA SER A 115 3.94 16.92 -13.50
C SER A 115 4.62 15.83 -14.32
N ASN A 116 5.09 16.19 -15.51
CA ASN A 116 6.01 15.37 -16.30
C ASN A 116 7.48 15.72 -16.01
N ASP A 117 7.72 16.75 -15.19
CA ASP A 117 9.05 17.19 -14.78
C ASP A 117 9.36 16.62 -13.38
N VAL A 118 10.23 15.61 -13.35
CA VAL A 118 10.67 14.94 -12.12
C VAL A 118 11.36 15.91 -11.16
N SER A 119 11.97 16.99 -11.66
CA SER A 119 12.60 17.99 -10.78
C SER A 119 11.59 18.72 -9.88
N GLN A 120 10.30 18.72 -10.24
CA GLN A 120 9.21 19.28 -9.42
C GLN A 120 8.71 18.32 -8.35
N PHE A 121 9.14 17.05 -8.34
CA PHE A 121 8.58 16.07 -7.42
C PHE A 121 8.99 16.38 -5.98
N SER A 122 10.26 16.70 -5.75
CA SER A 122 10.75 17.05 -4.41
C SER A 122 10.04 18.29 -3.85
N SER A 123 9.91 19.35 -4.66
CA SER A 123 9.23 20.58 -4.23
C SER A 123 7.75 20.34 -3.93
N LYS A 124 7.04 19.55 -4.75
CA LYS A 124 5.64 19.20 -4.47
C LYS A 124 5.52 18.34 -3.21
N ALA A 125 6.37 17.32 -3.06
CA ALA A 125 6.35 16.39 -1.93
C ALA A 125 6.42 17.11 -0.57
N GLN A 126 7.26 18.13 -0.47
CA GLN A 126 7.41 18.95 0.74
C GLN A 126 6.11 19.68 1.16
N THR A 127 5.16 19.86 0.25
CA THR A 127 3.89 20.55 0.50
C THR A 127 2.73 19.59 0.77
N VAL A 128 2.90 18.28 0.57
CA VAL A 128 1.80 17.29 0.60
C VAL A 128 2.01 16.14 1.58
N GLY A 129 3.12 16.15 2.31
CA GLY A 129 3.41 15.15 3.35
C GLY A 129 2.52 15.30 4.60
N VAL A 130 2.80 14.48 5.61
CA VAL A 130 2.01 14.35 6.86
C VAL A 130 1.70 15.71 7.53
N LEU A 131 2.68 16.61 7.57
CA LEU A 131 2.55 17.91 8.25
C LEU A 131 1.72 18.94 7.47
N ALA A 132 1.27 18.63 6.24
CA ALA A 132 0.35 19.50 5.50
C ALA A 132 -1.02 19.60 6.17
N THR A 133 -1.40 18.61 6.99
CA THR A 133 -2.57 18.74 7.88
C THR A 133 -2.13 19.41 9.18
N GLU A 134 -2.53 20.66 9.40
CA GLU A 134 -2.08 21.47 10.54
C GLU A 134 -2.66 21.00 11.89
N ASN A 135 -3.96 20.74 11.94
CA ASN A 135 -4.65 20.29 13.15
C ASN A 135 -4.16 18.88 13.54
N GLU A 136 -3.67 18.74 14.77
CA GLU A 136 -3.04 17.50 15.25
C GLU A 136 -4.02 16.32 15.34
N ASP A 137 -5.26 16.54 15.78
CA ASP A 137 -6.26 15.47 15.91
C ASP A 137 -6.72 14.98 14.53
N VAL A 138 -6.94 15.92 13.60
CA VAL A 138 -7.25 15.59 12.19
C VAL A 138 -6.08 14.85 11.55
N ARG A 139 -4.85 15.31 11.76
CA ARG A 139 -3.63 14.65 11.27
C ARG A 139 -3.50 13.24 11.85
N SER A 140 -3.74 13.08 13.15
CA SER A 140 -3.68 11.79 13.85
C SER A 140 -4.67 10.79 13.25
N LEU A 141 -5.93 11.17 13.07
CA LEU A 141 -6.96 10.28 12.53
C LEU A 141 -6.75 9.96 11.05
N ARG A 142 -6.37 10.96 10.23
CA ARG A 142 -6.05 10.74 8.80
C ARG A 142 -4.89 9.78 8.65
N GLU A 143 -3.80 10.00 9.39
CA GLU A 143 -2.62 9.14 9.27
C GLU A 143 -2.88 7.75 9.87
N LEU A 144 -3.59 7.63 11.00
CA LEU A 144 -4.01 6.32 11.53
C LEU A 144 -4.77 5.50 10.47
N LEU A 145 -5.70 6.14 9.76
CA LEU A 145 -6.41 5.52 8.65
C LEU A 145 -5.46 5.12 7.51
N ILE A 146 -4.57 6.02 7.04
CA ILE A 146 -3.60 5.72 5.98
C ILE A 146 -2.71 4.53 6.36
N LEU A 147 -2.21 4.49 7.60
CA LEU A 147 -1.37 3.41 8.08
C LEU A 147 -2.13 2.07 8.13
N GLY A 148 -3.39 2.09 8.56
CA GLY A 148 -4.28 0.93 8.49
C GLY A 148 -4.51 0.46 7.05
N LEU A 149 -4.81 1.39 6.14
CA LEU A 149 -5.00 1.10 4.71
C LEU A 149 -3.76 0.47 4.07
N LYS A 150 -2.54 0.87 4.47
CA LYS A 150 -1.30 0.21 4.01
C LYS A 150 -1.24 -1.25 4.44
N GLY A 151 -1.59 -1.56 5.69
CA GLY A 151 -1.65 -2.95 6.16
C GLY A 151 -2.67 -3.79 5.40
N ILE A 152 -3.89 -3.25 5.24
CA ILE A 152 -4.96 -3.88 4.43
C ILE A 152 -4.46 -4.13 3.00
N ALA A 153 -3.78 -3.14 2.39
CA ALA A 153 -3.26 -3.24 1.05
C ALA A 153 -2.25 -4.38 0.86
N ALA A 154 -1.36 -4.61 1.82
CA ALA A 154 -0.40 -5.72 1.76
C ALA A 154 -1.10 -7.08 1.75
N TYR A 155 -2.06 -7.30 2.67
CA TYR A 155 -2.82 -8.54 2.71
C TYR A 155 -3.67 -8.75 1.46
N ALA A 156 -4.30 -7.68 0.96
CA ALA A 156 -5.13 -7.72 -0.23
C ALA A 156 -4.32 -8.04 -1.50
N ASP A 157 -3.08 -7.53 -1.60
CA ASP A 157 -2.20 -7.83 -2.74
C ASP A 157 -1.81 -9.32 -2.77
N HIS A 158 -1.39 -9.90 -1.63
CA HIS A 158 -1.08 -11.33 -1.55
C HIS A 158 -2.30 -12.22 -1.85
N ALA A 159 -3.48 -11.89 -1.34
CA ALA A 159 -4.71 -12.62 -1.68
C ALA A 159 -5.01 -12.54 -3.19
N ALA A 160 -4.84 -11.36 -3.79
CA ALA A 160 -5.07 -11.14 -5.21
C ALA A 160 -4.02 -11.80 -6.12
N VAL A 161 -2.79 -11.99 -5.66
CA VAL A 161 -1.75 -12.79 -6.35
C VAL A 161 -2.22 -14.24 -6.52
N LEU A 162 -2.91 -14.78 -5.51
CA LEU A 162 -3.50 -16.13 -5.54
C LEU A 162 -4.91 -16.17 -6.16
N GLY A 163 -5.39 -15.05 -6.71
CA GLY A 163 -6.66 -14.97 -7.42
C GLY A 163 -7.90 -14.80 -6.53
N VAL A 164 -7.74 -14.53 -5.24
CA VAL A 164 -8.86 -14.22 -4.33
C VAL A 164 -8.99 -12.71 -4.18
N THR A 165 -10.14 -12.17 -4.59
CA THR A 165 -10.47 -10.74 -4.48
C THR A 165 -11.84 -10.52 -3.86
N ARG A 166 -12.06 -9.31 -3.33
CA ARG A 166 -13.33 -8.83 -2.79
C ARG A 166 -13.51 -7.36 -3.14
N ASP A 167 -14.56 -7.01 -3.87
CA ASP A 167 -14.83 -5.64 -4.34
C ASP A 167 -14.93 -4.63 -3.20
N GLU A 168 -15.45 -5.06 -2.03
CA GLU A 168 -15.58 -4.22 -0.84
C GLU A 168 -14.24 -3.70 -0.31
N ILE A 169 -13.14 -4.43 -0.55
CA ILE A 169 -11.78 -4.00 -0.18
C ILE A 169 -11.33 -2.85 -1.10
N TRP A 170 -11.50 -3.04 -2.41
CA TRP A 170 -11.15 -2.02 -3.41
C TRP A 170 -11.96 -0.74 -3.22
N ASP A 171 -13.27 -0.88 -2.97
CA ASP A 171 -14.16 0.24 -2.69
C ASP A 171 -13.78 1.00 -1.44
N PHE A 172 -13.29 0.29 -0.42
CA PHE A 172 -12.81 0.94 0.79
C PHE A 172 -11.49 1.67 0.58
N PHE A 173 -10.60 1.23 -0.31
CA PHE A 173 -9.42 2.04 -0.65
C PHE A 173 -9.81 3.37 -1.27
N TYR A 174 -10.81 3.39 -2.16
CA TYR A 174 -11.30 4.64 -2.75
C TYR A 174 -11.90 5.56 -1.67
N LYS A 175 -12.83 5.05 -0.88
CA LYS A 175 -13.49 5.83 0.19
C LYS A 175 -12.51 6.29 1.26
N GLY A 176 -11.67 5.38 1.76
CA GLY A 176 -10.72 5.64 2.84
C GLY A 176 -9.70 6.69 2.46
N LEU A 177 -9.04 6.56 1.29
CA LEU A 177 -8.08 7.57 0.84
C LEU A 177 -8.75 8.91 0.52
N ALA A 178 -9.90 8.92 -0.16
CA ALA A 178 -10.64 10.14 -0.46
C ALA A 178 -11.10 10.88 0.80
N SER A 179 -11.46 10.16 1.87
CA SER A 179 -11.85 10.78 3.14
C SER A 179 -10.74 11.65 3.74
N THR A 180 -9.47 11.29 3.50
CA THR A 180 -8.32 12.05 4.02
C THR A 180 -8.06 13.36 3.28
N THR A 181 -8.81 13.66 2.22
CA THR A 181 -8.78 14.94 1.49
C THR A 181 -9.99 15.81 1.79
N GLN A 182 -10.86 15.40 2.71
CA GLN A 182 -12.12 16.07 3.05
C GLN A 182 -12.07 16.62 4.47
N ASP A 183 -12.80 17.71 4.70
CA ASP A 183 -12.99 18.28 6.03
C ASP A 183 -14.16 17.58 6.73
N LEU A 184 -13.85 16.46 7.37
CA LEU A 184 -14.81 15.61 8.07
C LEU A 184 -14.87 15.94 9.57
N SER A 185 -16.00 15.62 10.20
CA SER A 185 -16.11 15.68 11.65
C SER A 185 -15.23 14.63 12.32
N VAL A 186 -14.94 14.80 13.62
CA VAL A 186 -14.19 13.80 14.39
C VAL A 186 -14.91 12.45 14.39
N ASP A 187 -16.24 12.45 14.57
CA ASP A 187 -17.04 11.23 14.58
C ASP A 187 -16.96 10.48 13.24
N ASP A 188 -17.01 11.21 12.12
CA ASP A 188 -16.87 10.61 10.79
C ASP A 188 -15.46 10.04 10.56
N MET A 189 -14.41 10.75 10.99
CA MET A 189 -13.03 10.28 10.88
C MET A 189 -12.77 9.03 11.73
N VAL A 190 -13.29 9.00 12.97
CA VAL A 190 -13.26 7.80 13.83
C VAL A 190 -14.04 6.65 13.18
N GLY A 191 -15.20 6.96 12.59
CA GLY A 191 -15.99 5.99 11.82
C GLY A 191 -15.20 5.35 10.68
N MET A 192 -14.40 6.13 9.94
CA MET A 192 -13.53 5.60 8.88
C MET A 192 -12.43 4.68 9.43
N VAL A 193 -11.83 5.02 10.57
CA VAL A 193 -10.82 4.17 11.23
C VAL A 193 -11.44 2.85 11.70
N LEU A 194 -12.62 2.89 12.32
CA LEU A 194 -13.32 1.67 12.72
C LEU A 194 -13.70 0.82 11.51
N LYS A 195 -14.13 1.45 10.42
CA LYS A 195 -14.42 0.75 9.17
C LYS A 195 -13.17 0.08 8.58
N ALA A 196 -12.01 0.71 8.69
CA ALA A 196 -10.74 0.08 8.31
C ALA A 196 -10.47 -1.19 9.13
N GLY A 197 -10.81 -1.19 10.42
CA GLY A 197 -10.77 -2.39 11.27
C GLY A 197 -11.66 -3.52 10.74
N GLU A 198 -12.90 -3.21 10.36
CA GLU A 198 -13.80 -4.21 9.75
C GLU A 198 -13.25 -4.76 8.43
N VAL A 199 -12.77 -3.88 7.54
CA VAL A 199 -12.21 -4.30 6.24
C VAL A 199 -10.92 -5.10 6.44
N THR A 200 -10.15 -4.83 7.49
CA THR A 200 -8.97 -5.63 7.83
C THR A 200 -9.37 -7.08 8.13
N VAL A 201 -10.48 -7.31 8.84
CA VAL A 201 -11.00 -8.66 9.10
C VAL A 201 -11.39 -9.34 7.78
N THR A 202 -12.11 -8.65 6.89
CA THR A 202 -12.43 -9.18 5.55
C THR A 202 -11.16 -9.57 4.80
N THR A 203 -10.17 -8.68 4.75
CA THR A 203 -8.95 -8.90 3.96
C THR A 203 -8.10 -10.03 4.53
N MET A 204 -7.96 -10.13 5.85
CA MET A 204 -7.24 -11.24 6.47
C MET A 204 -7.95 -12.58 6.22
N ALA A 205 -9.28 -12.61 6.27
CA ALA A 205 -10.04 -13.81 5.94
C ALA A 205 -9.88 -14.21 4.46
N ALA A 206 -9.82 -13.23 3.55
CA ALA A 206 -9.55 -13.49 2.13
C ALA A 206 -8.13 -14.04 1.90
N LEU A 207 -7.13 -13.53 2.62
CA LEU A 207 -5.76 -14.04 2.54
C LEU A 207 -5.62 -15.46 3.15
N ASP A 208 -6.29 -15.71 4.27
CA ASP A 208 -6.37 -17.04 4.89
C ASP A 208 -7.01 -18.07 3.94
N GLU A 209 -8.16 -17.73 3.35
CA GLU A 209 -8.82 -18.54 2.32
C GLU A 209 -7.88 -18.80 1.14
N ALA A 210 -7.22 -17.77 0.63
CA ALA A 210 -6.32 -17.87 -0.52
C ALA A 210 -5.17 -18.84 -0.25
N ASN A 211 -4.46 -18.67 0.87
CA ASN A 211 -3.32 -19.50 1.23
C ASN A 211 -3.74 -20.93 1.54
N THR A 212 -4.75 -21.14 2.38
CA THR A 212 -5.17 -22.49 2.79
C THR A 212 -5.79 -23.29 1.66
N THR A 213 -6.46 -22.62 0.72
CA THR A 213 -7.00 -23.26 -0.49
C THR A 213 -5.88 -23.65 -1.46
N ALA A 214 -4.86 -22.79 -1.63
CA ALA A 214 -3.76 -23.04 -2.55
C ALA A 214 -2.74 -24.07 -2.04
N TYR A 215 -2.42 -24.03 -0.75
CA TYR A 215 -1.29 -24.75 -0.16
C TYR A 215 -1.66 -25.73 0.94
N GLY A 216 -2.95 -25.80 1.32
CA GLY A 216 -3.45 -26.64 2.41
C GLY A 216 -3.47 -25.92 3.75
N ASN A 217 -4.14 -26.54 4.74
CA ASN A 217 -4.17 -25.99 6.09
C ASN A 217 -2.82 -26.22 6.79
N PRO A 218 -2.28 -25.23 7.53
CA PRO A 218 -1.12 -25.44 8.37
C PRO A 218 -1.32 -26.60 9.35
N GLU A 219 -0.28 -27.41 9.54
CA GLU A 219 -0.26 -28.54 10.48
C GLU A 219 0.96 -28.48 11.40
N LEU A 220 0.98 -29.32 12.45
CA LEU A 220 2.11 -29.37 13.38
C LEU A 220 3.35 -29.89 12.65
N THR A 221 4.37 -29.03 12.55
CA THR A 221 5.61 -29.33 11.81
C THR A 221 6.84 -29.02 12.67
N GLU A 222 7.82 -29.93 12.67
CA GLU A 222 9.13 -29.67 13.24
C GLU A 222 10.06 -29.14 12.14
N VAL A 223 10.53 -27.90 12.28
CA VAL A 223 11.36 -27.22 11.29
C VAL A 223 12.83 -27.24 11.74
N ASN A 224 13.71 -27.77 10.91
CA ASN A 224 15.15 -27.75 11.17
C ASN A 224 15.71 -26.33 11.04
N ILE A 225 16.50 -25.89 12.02
CA ILE A 225 17.18 -24.58 12.02
C ILE A 225 18.69 -24.68 11.75
N GLY A 226 19.21 -25.90 11.53
CA GLY A 226 20.56 -26.14 11.06
C GLY A 226 20.69 -25.97 9.54
N VAL A 227 21.85 -26.32 8.99
CA VAL A 227 22.15 -26.19 7.55
C VAL A 227 22.62 -27.51 6.93
N GLY A 228 22.36 -27.67 5.64
CA GLY A 228 22.94 -28.72 4.80
C GLY A 228 24.33 -28.36 4.27
N SER A 229 24.77 -29.09 3.24
CA SER A 229 26.09 -28.89 2.58
C SER A 229 26.01 -28.41 1.13
N ASN A 230 24.81 -28.33 0.56
CA ASN A 230 24.60 -27.84 -0.80
C ASN A 230 24.62 -26.30 -0.84
N PRO A 231 24.82 -25.68 -2.02
CA PRO A 231 24.46 -24.27 -2.19
C PRO A 231 22.96 -24.07 -1.94
N GLY A 232 22.55 -22.87 -1.53
CA GLY A 232 21.14 -22.60 -1.28
C GLY A 232 20.69 -21.17 -1.58
N ILE A 233 19.38 -21.02 -1.70
CA ILE A 233 18.67 -19.74 -1.82
C ILE A 233 17.88 -19.52 -0.53
N LEU A 234 17.99 -18.33 0.04
CA LEU A 234 17.23 -17.91 1.22
C LEU A 234 16.08 -17.00 0.79
N ILE A 235 14.84 -17.46 0.91
CA ILE A 235 13.64 -16.67 0.63
C ILE A 235 13.16 -15.99 1.92
N SER A 236 12.80 -14.71 1.82
CA SER A 236 12.32 -13.87 2.92
C SER A 236 11.10 -13.07 2.44
N GLY A 237 10.34 -12.49 3.35
CA GLY A 237 9.08 -11.81 3.01
C GLY A 237 7.89 -12.66 3.45
N HIS A 238 6.81 -12.65 2.66
CA HIS A 238 5.55 -13.32 3.02
C HIS A 238 4.88 -14.04 1.85
N ASP A 239 5.37 -13.89 0.62
CA ASP A 239 4.65 -14.33 -0.56
C ASP A 239 4.86 -15.83 -0.82
N LEU A 240 3.81 -16.62 -0.62
CA LEU A 240 3.83 -18.07 -0.81
C LEU A 240 3.78 -18.47 -2.28
N LYS A 241 3.30 -17.59 -3.17
CA LYS A 241 3.32 -17.86 -4.60
C LYS A 241 4.75 -17.84 -5.13
N ASP A 242 5.54 -16.86 -4.70
CA ASP A 242 6.97 -16.80 -5.00
C ASP A 242 7.70 -18.05 -4.47
N MET A 243 7.35 -18.54 -3.27
CA MET A 243 7.91 -19.78 -2.72
C MET A 243 7.56 -21.01 -3.56
N GLU A 244 6.30 -21.15 -3.96
CA GLU A 244 5.85 -22.23 -4.84
C GLU A 244 6.63 -22.24 -6.16
N GLU A 245 6.75 -21.08 -6.81
CA GLU A 245 7.46 -20.95 -8.08
C GLU A 245 8.96 -21.23 -7.95
N LEU A 246 9.59 -20.78 -6.85
CA LEU A 246 10.99 -21.03 -6.55
C LEU A 246 11.27 -22.52 -6.31
N LEU A 247 10.45 -23.19 -5.49
CA LEU A 247 10.58 -24.62 -5.23
C LEU A 247 10.48 -25.44 -6.53
N LYS A 248 9.48 -25.14 -7.36
CA LYS A 248 9.30 -25.83 -8.65
C LYS A 248 10.49 -25.65 -9.59
N GLN A 249 11.07 -24.45 -9.64
CA GLN A 249 12.21 -24.18 -10.53
C GLN A 249 13.52 -24.79 -10.04
N THR A 250 13.64 -25.06 -8.74
CA THR A 250 14.88 -25.55 -8.12
C THR A 250 14.88 -27.07 -7.90
N GLU A 251 13.74 -27.74 -8.12
CA GLU A 251 13.63 -29.19 -8.05
C GLU A 251 14.66 -29.90 -8.94
N GLY A 252 15.44 -30.81 -8.35
CA GLY A 252 16.47 -31.57 -9.07
C GLY A 252 17.73 -30.78 -9.46
N SER A 253 17.84 -29.50 -9.10
CA SER A 253 19.00 -28.66 -9.45
C SER A 253 20.23 -28.86 -8.55
N GLY A 254 20.03 -29.46 -7.36
CA GLY A 254 21.06 -29.53 -6.31
C GLY A 254 21.23 -28.23 -5.51
N VAL A 255 20.29 -27.28 -5.63
CA VAL A 255 20.21 -26.06 -4.81
C VAL A 255 19.14 -26.25 -3.74
N ASP A 256 19.50 -26.06 -2.48
CA ASP A 256 18.57 -26.13 -1.34
C ASP A 256 17.82 -24.80 -1.16
N ILE A 257 16.59 -24.85 -0.64
CA ILE A 257 15.79 -23.66 -0.32
C ILE A 257 15.63 -23.53 1.19
N TYR A 258 15.88 -22.33 1.71
CA TYR A 258 15.74 -21.97 3.12
C TYR A 258 14.77 -20.81 3.26
N THR A 259 13.98 -20.80 4.32
CA THR A 259 13.09 -19.71 4.69
C THR A 259 13.74 -18.78 5.70
N HIS A 260 13.39 -17.49 5.66
CA HIS A 260 13.86 -16.47 6.60
C HIS A 260 12.73 -15.54 7.05
N GLY A 261 12.75 -15.18 8.34
CA GLY A 261 11.78 -14.28 8.94
C GLY A 261 10.35 -14.80 8.80
N GLU A 262 9.50 -14.01 8.18
CA GLU A 262 8.06 -14.27 8.02
C GLU A 262 7.75 -15.34 6.94
N MET A 263 8.76 -15.88 6.25
CA MET A 263 8.61 -17.07 5.40
C MET A 263 8.70 -18.39 6.17
N LEU A 264 9.01 -18.37 7.47
CA LEU A 264 9.03 -19.58 8.31
C LEU A 264 7.72 -20.42 8.22
N PRO A 265 6.52 -19.83 8.13
CA PRO A 265 5.27 -20.59 8.04
C PRO A 265 4.98 -21.25 6.68
N ALA A 266 5.85 -21.07 5.67
CA ALA A 266 5.65 -21.57 4.31
C ALA A 266 5.69 -23.11 4.19
#